data_AF-A0A380DYN8-F1
#
_entry.id   AF-A0A380DYN8-F1
#
_cell.length_a   1.000
_cell.length_b   1.000
_cell.length_c   1.000
_cell.angle_alpha   90.00
_cell.angle_beta   90.00
_cell.angle_gamma   90.00
#
_symmetry.space_group_name_H-M   'P 1'
#
loop_
_entity.id
_entity.type
_entity.pdbx_description
1 polymer ?
#
loop_
_entity_poly.entity_id
_entity_poly.type
_entity_poly.pdbx_seq_one_letter_code
_entity_poly.pdbx_strand_id
1 'polypeptide(L)'
;MLALRSDVDIDDYIAHVDYYFLETHGQDVDVIIDATDNFETRQLINDFAYKHRIPWIYGGVVQSTYTEAAFIPGKTPCFNCLVPQLPALNLTCDTVGVIQPAVTMATSLQLRDAMKVLTEQPIDTKITYGDIWEGSHYSFGFSKMQRSACTTCGDVPSYPYLNKNEQRYATLCGRDTVQYENASITHDILVQFLKQHQLNYRSNSYMVMFEFKGHRIVAFKGGRFLIHGMTRTSDATHLMNLLFG
;
A
#
# COMPACT_ATOMS: atom_id res chain seq x y z
N MET A 1 3.71 -7.07 -22.17
CA MET A 1 2.31 -7.52 -22.39
C MET A 1 1.84 -7.34 -23.83
N LEU A 2 2.08 -6.20 -24.48
CA LEU A 2 1.62 -5.96 -25.87
C LEU A 2 2.13 -6.99 -26.91
N ALA A 3 3.24 -7.68 -26.63
CA ALA A 3 3.72 -8.81 -27.44
C ALA A 3 2.86 -10.09 -27.29
N LEU A 4 2.02 -10.20 -26.25
CA LEU A 4 1.11 -11.32 -26.00
C LEU A 4 -0.32 -11.02 -26.45
N ARG A 5 -0.79 -9.78 -26.20
CA ARG A 5 -2.14 -9.29 -26.49
C ARG A 5 -2.01 -7.85 -26.96
N SER A 6 -2.18 -7.62 -28.26
CA SER A 6 -2.08 -6.28 -28.89
C SER A 6 -3.42 -5.53 -28.94
N ASP A 7 -4.51 -6.21 -28.54
CA ASP A 7 -5.88 -5.72 -28.47
C ASP A 7 -6.22 -5.04 -27.14
N VAL A 8 -5.23 -4.87 -26.26
CA VAL A 8 -5.38 -4.29 -24.93
C VAL A 8 -4.62 -2.97 -24.87
N ASP A 9 -5.31 -1.92 -24.43
CA ASP A 9 -4.68 -0.65 -24.07
C ASP A 9 -4.10 -0.75 -22.66
N ILE A 10 -2.86 -0.31 -22.49
CA ILE A 10 -2.13 -0.40 -21.22
C ILE A 10 -1.59 0.99 -20.89
N ASP A 11 -2.11 1.58 -19.82
CA ASP A 11 -1.59 2.81 -19.24
C ASP A 11 -0.72 2.47 -18.03
N ASP A 12 0.59 2.72 -18.13
CA ASP A 12 1.54 2.50 -17.06
C ASP A 12 1.93 3.79 -16.35
N TYR A 13 2.07 3.69 -15.03
CA TYR A 13 2.44 4.82 -14.18
C TYR A 13 3.60 4.43 -13.28
N ILE A 14 4.73 5.14 -13.42
CA ILE A 14 5.87 5.02 -12.50
C ILE A 14 5.65 6.01 -11.36
N ALA A 15 4.79 5.64 -10.41
CA ALA A 15 4.40 6.48 -9.28
C ALA A 15 4.10 5.64 -8.03
N HIS A 16 4.12 6.30 -6.87
CA HIS A 16 3.57 5.71 -5.64
C HIS A 16 2.04 5.84 -5.65
N VAL A 17 1.34 4.78 -5.22
CA VAL A 17 -0.12 4.83 -5.05
C VAL A 17 -0.42 5.64 -3.80
N ASP A 18 -0.79 6.89 -4.04
CA ASP A 18 -1.13 7.87 -3.02
C ASP A 18 -2.54 8.46 -3.29
N TYR A 19 -2.97 9.44 -2.50
CA TYR A 19 -4.26 10.09 -2.57
C TYR A 19 -4.43 10.77 -3.94
N TYR A 20 -3.40 11.49 -4.39
CA TYR A 20 -3.46 12.23 -5.64
C TYR A 20 -3.50 11.29 -6.84
N PHE A 21 -2.71 10.21 -6.78
CA PHE A 21 -2.69 9.16 -7.79
C PHE A 21 -4.09 8.54 -7.94
N LEU A 22 -4.69 8.09 -6.84
CA LEU A 22 -6.02 7.47 -6.88
C LEU A 22 -7.12 8.46 -7.29
N GLU A 23 -7.09 9.70 -6.81
CA GLU A 23 -8.08 10.70 -7.22
C GLU A 23 -7.93 11.12 -8.69
N THR A 24 -6.73 11.00 -9.28
CA THR A 24 -6.48 11.33 -10.69
C THR A 24 -6.78 10.17 -11.62
N HIS A 25 -6.44 8.94 -11.23
CA HIS A 25 -6.44 7.77 -12.12
C HIS A 25 -7.40 6.65 -11.71
N GLY A 26 -7.90 6.68 -10.47
CA GLY A 26 -8.66 5.57 -9.89
C GLY A 26 -10.18 5.77 -9.89
N GLN A 27 -10.72 6.93 -10.28
CA GLN A 27 -12.17 7.18 -10.20
C GLN A 27 -12.96 6.51 -11.33
N ASP A 28 -12.36 6.35 -12.51
CA ASP A 28 -13.02 5.85 -13.72
C ASP A 28 -12.63 4.40 -14.03
N VAL A 29 -12.50 3.56 -13.01
CA VAL A 29 -12.18 2.13 -13.15
C VAL A 29 -13.31 1.25 -12.65
N ASP A 30 -13.53 0.11 -13.30
CA ASP A 30 -14.58 -0.85 -12.91
C ASP A 30 -14.20 -1.67 -11.67
N VAL A 31 -12.91 -1.94 -11.48
CA VAL A 31 -12.39 -2.75 -10.37
C VAL A 31 -10.93 -2.43 -10.10
N ILE A 32 -10.55 -2.40 -8.82
CA ILE A 32 -9.16 -2.29 -8.38
C ILE A 32 -8.66 -3.67 -7.94
N ILE A 33 -7.52 -4.11 -8.45
CA ILE A 33 -6.84 -5.33 -7.99
C ILE A 33 -5.64 -4.92 -7.14
N ASP A 34 -5.66 -5.25 -5.86
CA ASP A 34 -4.56 -4.96 -4.95
C ASP A 34 -3.50 -6.07 -5.00
N ALA A 35 -2.34 -5.74 -5.55
CA ALA A 35 -1.14 -6.57 -5.54
C ALA A 35 -0.02 -5.95 -4.71
N THR A 36 -0.35 -5.09 -3.75
CA THR A 36 0.61 -4.38 -2.90
C THR A 36 1.04 -5.23 -1.70
N ASP A 37 2.23 -4.97 -1.18
CA ASP A 37 2.81 -5.63 -0.02
C ASP A 37 2.71 -4.80 1.28
N ASN A 38 2.20 -3.56 1.20
CA ASN A 38 2.12 -2.63 2.31
C ASN A 38 0.67 -2.43 2.81
N PHE A 39 0.47 -2.63 4.11
CA PHE A 39 -0.80 -2.41 4.79
C PHE A 39 -1.33 -0.97 4.67
N GLU A 40 -0.47 0.05 4.70
CA GLU A 40 -0.86 1.46 4.57
C GLU A 40 -1.53 1.72 3.22
N THR A 41 -0.98 1.18 2.12
CA THR A 41 -1.57 1.30 0.78
C THR A 41 -2.91 0.58 0.70
N ARG A 42 -3.06 -0.58 1.36
CA ARG A 42 -4.34 -1.30 1.44
C ARG A 42 -5.41 -0.50 2.15
N GLN A 43 -5.05 0.20 3.23
CA GLN A 43 -5.94 1.10 3.94
C GLN A 43 -6.41 2.27 3.07
N LEU A 44 -5.47 2.87 2.33
CA LEU A 44 -5.75 3.93 1.37
C LEU A 44 -6.70 3.45 0.25
N ILE A 45 -6.40 2.31 -0.39
CA ILE A 45 -7.25 1.71 -1.43
C ILE A 45 -8.64 1.44 -0.87
N ASN A 46 -8.73 0.87 0.33
CA ASN A 46 -10.01 0.57 0.98
C ASN A 46 -10.88 1.82 1.18
N ASP A 47 -10.31 2.89 1.71
CA ASP A 47 -11.06 4.13 1.94
C ASP A 47 -11.46 4.80 0.62
N PHE A 48 -10.53 4.85 -0.36
CA PHE A 48 -10.81 5.36 -1.69
C PHE A 48 -11.95 4.59 -2.38
N ALA A 49 -11.84 3.26 -2.43
CA ALA A 49 -12.79 2.37 -3.07
C ALA A 49 -14.20 2.49 -2.46
N TYR A 50 -14.31 2.51 -1.13
CA TYR A 50 -15.61 2.65 -0.47
C TYR A 50 -16.21 4.05 -0.60
N LYS A 51 -15.39 5.10 -0.64
CA LYS A 51 -15.85 6.48 -0.90
C LYS A 51 -16.43 6.61 -2.31
N HIS A 52 -15.73 6.09 -3.31
CA HIS A 52 -16.10 6.23 -4.73
C HIS A 52 -16.97 5.09 -5.26
N ARG A 53 -17.33 4.11 -4.41
CA ARG A 53 -18.14 2.93 -4.73
C ARG A 53 -17.53 2.01 -5.79
N ILE A 54 -16.22 1.86 -5.76
CA ILE A 54 -15.46 1.02 -6.68
C ILE A 54 -15.18 -0.34 -6.02
N PRO A 55 -15.57 -1.47 -6.62
CA PRO A 55 -15.13 -2.79 -6.18
C PRO A 55 -13.61 -2.90 -6.12
N TRP A 56 -13.08 -3.55 -5.09
CA TRP A 56 -11.66 -3.89 -5.07
C TRP A 56 -11.40 -5.28 -4.50
N ILE A 57 -10.30 -5.90 -4.92
CA ILE A 57 -10.00 -7.29 -4.61
C ILE A 57 -8.62 -7.36 -3.98
N TYR A 58 -8.62 -7.72 -2.71
CA TYR A 58 -7.42 -7.90 -1.90
C TYR A 58 -6.74 -9.22 -2.21
N GLY A 59 -5.42 -9.17 -2.39
CA GLY A 59 -4.54 -10.34 -2.45
C GLY A 59 -3.39 -10.18 -1.46
N GLY A 60 -3.13 -11.21 -0.67
CA GLY A 60 -2.03 -11.24 0.29
C GLY A 60 -1.28 -12.56 0.20
N VAL A 61 0.04 -12.50 0.31
CA VAL A 61 0.92 -13.67 0.32
C VAL A 61 1.98 -13.47 1.39
N VAL A 62 2.25 -14.50 2.20
CA VAL A 62 3.36 -14.50 3.16
C VAL A 62 3.87 -15.93 3.25
N GLN A 63 5.15 -16.16 3.00
CA GLN A 63 5.74 -17.51 2.90
C GLN A 63 4.99 -18.39 1.88
N SER A 64 4.36 -19.48 2.34
CA SER A 64 3.52 -20.40 1.56
C SER A 64 2.02 -20.08 1.68
N THR A 65 1.65 -19.08 2.47
CA THR A 65 0.25 -18.73 2.70
C THR A 65 -0.24 -17.74 1.66
N TYR A 66 -1.52 -17.85 1.33
CA TYR A 66 -2.22 -16.92 0.44
C TYR A 66 -3.57 -16.54 1.04
N THR A 67 -3.98 -15.30 0.78
CA THR A 67 -5.27 -14.75 1.21
C THR A 67 -5.89 -13.96 0.06
N GLU A 68 -7.20 -14.07 -0.10
CA GLU A 68 -7.96 -13.30 -1.08
C GLU A 68 -9.34 -12.92 -0.51
N ALA A 69 -9.79 -11.70 -0.81
CA ALA A 69 -11.16 -11.29 -0.55
C ALA A 69 -11.58 -10.16 -1.51
N ALA A 70 -12.77 -10.28 -2.08
CA ALA A 70 -13.43 -9.21 -2.80
C ALA A 70 -14.23 -8.30 -1.85
N PHE A 71 -14.03 -7.00 -1.97
CA PHE A 71 -14.72 -5.96 -1.22
C PHE A 71 -15.57 -5.11 -2.17
N ILE A 72 -16.89 -5.17 -1.99
CA ILE A 72 -17.87 -4.51 -2.84
C ILE A 72 -18.61 -3.45 -2.01
N PRO A 73 -18.35 -2.14 -2.24
CA PRO A 73 -19.01 -1.07 -1.49
C PRO A 73 -20.53 -1.18 -1.48
N GLY A 74 -21.14 -1.03 -0.31
CA GLY A 74 -22.58 -1.16 -0.11
C GLY A 74 -23.13 -2.61 -0.08
N LYS A 75 -22.29 -3.62 -0.38
CA LYS A 75 -22.68 -5.04 -0.28
C LYS A 75 -21.88 -5.82 0.76
N THR A 76 -20.59 -5.51 0.92
CA THR A 76 -19.71 -6.19 1.88
C THR A 76 -19.25 -5.23 2.98
N PRO A 77 -18.87 -5.73 4.17
CA PRO A 77 -18.04 -4.96 5.10
C PRO A 77 -16.70 -4.60 4.46
N CYS A 78 -16.09 -3.48 4.85
CA CYS A 78 -14.79 -3.07 4.32
C CYS A 78 -13.62 -3.83 4.95
N PHE A 79 -12.41 -3.63 4.41
CA PHE A 79 -11.19 -4.23 4.95
C PHE A 79 -10.95 -3.86 6.42
N ASN A 80 -11.27 -2.64 6.83
CA ASN A 80 -11.23 -2.21 8.23
C ASN A 80 -12.20 -2.95 9.16
N CYS A 81 -13.26 -3.57 8.64
CA CYS A 81 -14.11 -4.47 9.42
C CYS A 81 -13.46 -5.85 9.59
N LEU A 82 -12.73 -6.31 8.58
CA LEU A 82 -12.14 -7.65 8.53
C LEU A 82 -10.81 -7.75 9.30
N VAL A 83 -9.89 -6.80 9.11
CA VAL A 83 -8.51 -6.86 9.62
C VAL A 83 -8.41 -7.15 11.13
N PRO A 84 -9.19 -6.50 12.02
CA PRO A 84 -9.06 -6.75 13.46
C PRO A 84 -9.37 -8.19 13.88
N GLN A 85 -10.01 -8.97 13.00
CA GLN A 85 -10.36 -10.38 13.24
C GLN A 85 -9.33 -11.35 12.66
N LEU A 86 -8.39 -10.87 11.83
CA LEU A 86 -7.33 -11.70 11.29
C LEU A 86 -6.25 -11.89 12.37
N PRO A 87 -5.66 -13.10 12.49
CA PRO A 87 -4.47 -13.30 13.32
C PRO A 87 -3.41 -12.26 12.93
N ALA A 88 -2.72 -11.67 13.91
CA ALA A 88 -1.77 -10.60 13.66
C ALA A 88 -0.72 -11.01 12.61
N LEU A 89 -0.88 -10.50 11.39
CA LEU A 89 0.05 -10.64 10.28
C LEU A 89 1.23 -9.69 10.52
N ASN A 90 2.00 -9.92 11.58
CA ASN A 90 3.22 -9.15 11.86
C ASN A 90 4.40 -9.57 10.95
N LEU A 91 4.16 -10.42 9.95
CA LEU A 91 5.13 -10.89 8.97
C LEU A 91 4.73 -10.38 7.58
N THR A 92 5.70 -9.87 6.82
CA THR A 92 5.49 -9.32 5.47
C THR A 92 6.32 -10.11 4.45
N CYS A 93 5.96 -10.06 3.17
CA CYS A 93 6.76 -10.66 2.09
C CYS A 93 8.24 -10.29 2.19
N ASP A 94 8.52 -9.03 2.53
CA ASP A 94 9.88 -8.48 2.62
C ASP A 94 10.68 -9.01 3.82
N THR A 95 10.02 -9.53 4.87
CA THR A 95 10.72 -10.07 6.05
C THR A 95 10.93 -11.57 6.01
N VAL A 96 10.03 -12.32 5.39
CA VAL A 96 10.05 -13.80 5.42
C VAL A 96 10.05 -14.45 4.04
N GLY A 97 9.98 -13.66 2.97
CA GLY A 97 9.89 -14.14 1.60
C GLY A 97 8.52 -14.73 1.25
N VAL A 98 8.36 -15.10 -0.02
CA VAL A 98 7.19 -15.81 -0.55
C VAL A 98 7.65 -16.87 -1.54
N ILE A 99 6.86 -17.92 -1.72
CA ILE A 99 7.07 -18.90 -2.77
C ILE A 99 6.09 -18.67 -3.93
N GLN A 100 6.56 -18.86 -5.16
CA GLN A 100 5.77 -18.64 -6.37
C GLN A 100 4.40 -19.35 -6.37
N PRO A 101 4.25 -20.60 -5.89
CA PRO A 101 2.95 -21.26 -5.86
C PRO A 101 1.90 -20.49 -5.04
N ALA A 102 2.28 -19.88 -3.92
CA ALA A 102 1.35 -19.10 -3.10
C ALA A 102 0.91 -17.82 -3.82
N VAL A 103 1.83 -17.16 -4.54
CA VAL A 103 1.51 -16.02 -5.41
C VAL A 103 0.51 -16.42 -6.49
N THR A 104 0.76 -17.53 -7.18
CA THR A 104 -0.15 -18.05 -8.22
C THR A 104 -1.55 -18.32 -7.67
N MET A 105 -1.66 -18.86 -6.43
CA MET A 105 -2.96 -19.07 -5.78
C MET A 105 -3.69 -17.75 -5.53
N ALA A 106 -3.04 -16.78 -4.88
CA ALA A 106 -3.64 -15.47 -4.62
C ALA A 106 -4.10 -14.80 -5.93
N THR A 107 -3.24 -14.73 -6.94
CA THR A 107 -3.57 -14.13 -8.24
C THR A 107 -4.73 -14.84 -8.92
N SER A 108 -4.77 -16.18 -8.91
CA SER A 108 -5.86 -16.92 -9.55
C SER A 108 -7.21 -16.65 -8.88
N LEU A 109 -7.23 -16.53 -7.55
CA LEU A 109 -8.44 -16.19 -6.80
C LEU A 109 -8.86 -14.74 -7.05
N GLN A 110 -7.91 -13.80 -7.12
CA GLN A 110 -8.22 -12.40 -7.44
C GLN A 110 -8.82 -12.26 -8.84
N LEU A 111 -8.22 -12.92 -9.83
CA LEU A 111 -8.71 -12.90 -11.21
C LEU A 111 -10.10 -13.52 -11.34
N ARG A 112 -10.37 -14.61 -10.61
CA ARG A 112 -11.72 -15.21 -10.54
C ARG A 112 -12.75 -14.16 -10.12
N ASP A 113 -12.50 -13.43 -9.05
CA ASP A 113 -13.48 -12.46 -8.56
C ASP A 113 -13.50 -11.18 -9.40
N ALA A 114 -12.39 -10.78 -10.03
CA ALA A 114 -12.35 -9.69 -10.99
C ALA A 114 -13.24 -9.97 -12.20
N MET A 115 -13.13 -11.18 -12.76
CA MET A 115 -14.02 -11.62 -13.84
C MET A 115 -15.48 -11.59 -13.41
N LYS A 116 -15.80 -12.01 -12.18
CA LYS A 116 -17.17 -11.96 -11.66
C LYS A 116 -17.67 -10.54 -11.49
N VAL A 117 -16.85 -9.59 -11.02
CA VAL A 117 -17.21 -8.17 -10.97
C VAL A 117 -17.53 -7.65 -12.37
N LEU A 118 -16.60 -7.83 -13.32
CA LEU A 118 -16.70 -7.32 -14.69
C LEU A 118 -17.84 -7.95 -15.52
N THR A 119 -18.28 -9.15 -15.15
CA THR A 119 -19.39 -9.86 -15.80
C THR A 119 -20.67 -9.87 -14.95
N GLU A 120 -20.72 -9.02 -13.92
CA GLU A 120 -21.87 -8.81 -13.02
C GLU A 120 -22.40 -10.09 -12.35
N GLN A 121 -21.52 -11.06 -12.11
CA GLN A 121 -21.86 -12.31 -11.44
C GLN A 121 -21.90 -12.15 -9.91
N PRO A 122 -22.73 -12.94 -9.19
CA PRO A 122 -22.80 -12.89 -7.73
C PRO A 122 -21.46 -13.21 -7.06
N ILE A 123 -21.05 -12.41 -6.09
CA ILE A 123 -19.83 -12.61 -5.28
C ILE A 123 -20.22 -12.87 -3.83
N ASP A 124 -19.68 -13.94 -3.26
CA ASP A 124 -19.87 -14.28 -1.85
C ASP A 124 -19.03 -13.34 -0.99
N THR A 125 -19.59 -12.85 0.12
CA THR A 125 -18.82 -12.09 1.12
C THR A 125 -17.97 -13.03 1.98
N LYS A 126 -16.84 -13.47 1.43
CA LYS A 126 -15.92 -14.40 2.08
C LYS A 126 -14.46 -13.99 1.88
N ILE A 127 -13.64 -14.37 2.85
CA ILE A 127 -12.18 -14.39 2.75
C ILE A 127 -11.75 -15.82 2.52
N THR A 128 -10.89 -16.03 1.53
CA THR A 128 -10.19 -17.29 1.31
C THR A 128 -8.79 -17.19 1.91
N TYR A 129 -8.39 -18.19 2.68
CA TYR A 129 -7.04 -18.31 3.25
C TYR A 129 -6.55 -19.74 3.04
N GLY A 130 -5.29 -19.92 2.69
CA GLY A 130 -4.69 -21.25 2.62
C GLY A 130 -3.18 -21.22 2.76
N ASP A 131 -2.62 -22.40 2.95
CA ASP A 131 -1.18 -22.65 2.92
C ASP A 131 -0.93 -23.71 1.85
N ILE A 132 -0.24 -23.33 0.77
CA ILE A 132 0.02 -24.26 -0.33
C ILE A 132 1.05 -25.33 0.01
N TRP A 133 1.91 -25.08 1.00
CA TRP A 133 2.93 -26.04 1.44
C TRP A 133 2.29 -27.16 2.25
N GLU A 134 1.40 -26.79 3.18
CA GLU A 134 0.64 -27.74 4.00
C GLU A 134 -0.61 -28.30 3.28
N GLY A 135 -0.96 -27.75 2.12
CA GLY A 135 -2.12 -28.16 1.33
C GLY A 135 -3.47 -27.73 1.92
N SER A 136 -3.47 -26.74 2.81
CA SER A 136 -4.68 -26.25 3.47
C SER A 136 -5.39 -25.15 2.66
N HIS A 137 -6.73 -25.16 2.67
CA HIS A 137 -7.56 -24.17 1.99
C HIS A 137 -8.88 -23.99 2.74
N TYR A 138 -9.16 -22.76 3.14
CA TYR A 138 -10.31 -22.40 3.95
C TYR A 138 -11.03 -21.19 3.36
N SER A 139 -12.33 -21.11 3.61
CA SER A 139 -13.14 -19.94 3.28
C SER A 139 -14.02 -19.58 4.46
N PHE A 140 -13.98 -18.30 4.85
CA PHE A 140 -14.73 -17.79 5.99
C PHE A 140 -15.63 -16.64 5.54
N GLY A 141 -16.93 -16.73 5.84
CA GLY A 141 -17.86 -15.65 5.57
C GLY A 141 -17.66 -14.48 6.54
N PHE A 142 -17.64 -13.25 6.03
CA PHE A 142 -17.46 -12.06 6.86
C PHE A 142 -18.61 -11.07 6.79
N SER A 143 -19.73 -11.40 6.14
CA SER A 143 -20.89 -10.49 5.95
C SER A 143 -21.42 -9.84 7.22
N LYS A 144 -21.31 -10.52 8.37
CA LYS A 144 -21.77 -10.03 9.69
C LYS A 144 -20.74 -9.15 10.43
N MET A 145 -19.58 -8.87 9.84
CA MET A 145 -18.51 -8.10 10.48
C MET A 145 -18.65 -6.58 10.31
N GLN A 146 -19.66 -6.10 9.58
CA GLN A 146 -19.90 -4.66 9.45
C GLN A 146 -20.19 -4.03 10.80
N ARG A 147 -19.55 -2.89 11.07
CA ARG A 147 -19.75 -2.10 12.30
C ARG A 147 -20.35 -0.75 11.91
N SER A 148 -21.43 -0.33 12.58
CA SER A 148 -22.03 1.00 12.40
C SER A 148 -21.04 2.14 12.64
N ALA A 149 -20.14 1.97 13.60
CA ALA A 149 -19.07 2.91 13.91
C ALA A 149 -17.81 2.76 13.04
N CYS A 150 -17.84 1.99 11.95
CA CYS A 150 -16.68 1.86 11.06
C CYS A 150 -16.40 3.19 10.34
N THR A 151 -15.17 3.67 10.41
CA THR A 151 -14.74 4.93 9.80
C THR A 151 -14.74 4.91 8.27
N THR A 152 -14.87 3.75 7.63
CA THR A 152 -14.91 3.60 6.16
C THR A 152 -16.30 3.24 5.62
N CYS A 153 -16.99 2.26 6.22
CA CYS A 153 -18.27 1.73 5.71
C CYS A 153 -19.40 1.75 6.75
N GLY A 154 -19.21 2.48 7.85
CA GLY A 154 -20.23 2.69 8.88
C GLY A 154 -21.27 3.72 8.46
N ASP A 155 -22.09 4.13 9.43
CA ASP A 155 -23.23 5.03 9.20
C ASP A 155 -22.78 6.45 8.80
N VAL A 156 -21.61 6.88 9.32
CA VAL A 156 -21.01 8.18 9.05
C VAL A 156 -19.51 7.98 8.74
N PRO A 157 -19.14 7.64 7.49
CA PRO A 157 -17.76 7.36 7.13
C PRO A 157 -16.93 8.66 7.07
N SER A 158 -15.73 8.62 7.65
CA SER A 158 -14.77 9.72 7.67
C SER A 158 -13.56 9.50 6.75
N TYR A 159 -13.36 8.28 6.24
CA TYR A 159 -12.26 7.89 5.34
C TYR A 159 -10.88 8.38 5.81
N PRO A 160 -10.46 8.01 7.04
CA PRO A 160 -9.28 8.60 7.68
C PRO A 160 -7.96 8.31 6.94
N TYR A 161 -7.88 7.22 6.18
CA TYR A 161 -6.67 6.84 5.44
C TYR A 161 -6.60 7.52 4.07
N LEU A 162 -7.69 8.15 3.63
CA LEU A 162 -7.72 8.96 2.41
C LEU A 162 -7.30 10.41 2.72
N ASN A 163 -6.15 10.57 3.36
CA ASN A 163 -5.65 11.86 3.83
C ASN A 163 -4.58 12.44 2.90
N LYS A 164 -4.86 13.63 2.38
CA LYS A 164 -4.02 14.40 1.44
C LYS A 164 -2.64 14.78 2.02
N ASN A 165 -2.49 14.85 3.35
CA ASN A 165 -1.31 15.39 4.02
C ASN A 165 -0.38 14.34 4.65
N GLU A 166 -0.87 13.11 4.89
CA GLU A 166 -0.14 12.07 5.66
C GLU A 166 0.85 11.27 4.82
N GLN A 167 0.74 11.35 3.49
CA GLN A 167 1.48 10.50 2.55
C GLN A 167 2.89 10.96 2.23
N ARG A 168 3.37 12.03 2.87
CA ARG A 168 4.79 12.33 2.81
C ARG A 168 5.64 11.28 3.50
N TYR A 169 5.06 10.41 4.33
CA TYR A 169 5.82 9.40 5.06
C TYR A 169 5.21 8.03 4.87
N ALA A 170 6.02 7.03 4.53
CA ALA A 170 5.59 5.63 4.42
C ALA A 170 6.62 4.74 5.13
N THR A 171 6.16 3.79 5.94
CA THR A 171 7.07 2.83 6.57
C THR A 171 7.41 1.73 5.57
N LEU A 172 8.70 1.56 5.24
CA LEU A 172 9.14 0.40 4.45
C LEU A 172 9.24 -0.80 5.40
N CYS A 173 8.24 -1.66 5.33
CA CYS A 173 8.15 -2.86 6.14
C CYS A 173 9.43 -3.70 6.03
N GLY A 174 9.93 -4.19 7.18
CA GLY A 174 11.08 -5.09 7.23
C GLY A 174 12.47 -4.46 7.13
N ARG A 175 12.59 -3.13 7.07
CA ARG A 175 13.89 -2.44 6.91
C ARG A 175 14.19 -1.38 7.96
N ASP A 176 13.38 -1.26 9.01
CA ASP A 176 13.42 -0.15 9.98
C ASP A 176 13.69 1.19 9.29
N THR A 177 12.99 1.43 8.19
CA THR A 177 13.22 2.60 7.33
C THR A 177 11.90 3.28 7.06
N VAL A 178 11.85 4.60 7.27
CA VAL A 178 10.72 5.43 6.84
C VAL A 178 11.13 6.16 5.57
N GLN A 179 10.32 6.02 4.53
CA GLN A 179 10.40 6.85 3.34
C GLN A 179 9.75 8.20 3.62
N TYR A 180 10.40 9.29 3.25
CA TYR A 180 9.83 10.64 3.24
C TYR A 180 9.83 11.21 1.81
N GLU A 181 8.76 11.89 1.40
CA GLU A 181 8.67 12.55 0.09
C GLU A 181 8.36 14.04 0.20
N ASN A 182 9.18 14.84 -0.47
CA ASN A 182 9.00 16.26 -0.66
C ASN A 182 9.67 16.73 -1.96
N ALA A 183 8.89 16.78 -3.04
CA ALA A 183 9.34 17.17 -4.37
C ALA A 183 9.95 18.60 -4.44
N SER A 184 9.63 19.48 -3.48
CA SER A 184 10.20 20.83 -3.41
C SER A 184 11.67 20.83 -3.00
N ILE A 185 12.17 19.75 -2.39
CA ILE A 185 13.59 19.61 -2.01
C ILE A 185 14.33 18.94 -3.16
N THR A 186 14.84 19.76 -4.08
CA THR A 186 15.67 19.28 -5.19
C THR A 186 17.06 18.88 -4.71
N HIS A 187 17.78 18.11 -5.53
CA HIS A 187 19.16 17.70 -5.23
C HIS A 187 20.07 18.89 -4.94
N ASP A 188 19.96 19.97 -5.72
CA ASP A 188 20.80 21.15 -5.58
C ASP A 188 20.50 21.91 -4.28
N ILE A 189 19.21 22.06 -3.94
CA ILE A 189 18.76 22.68 -2.69
C ILE A 189 19.31 21.88 -1.50
N LEU A 190 19.21 20.54 -1.54
CA LEU A 190 19.71 19.68 -0.48
C LEU A 190 21.22 19.80 -0.30
N VAL A 191 22.00 19.75 -1.39
CA VAL A 191 23.46 19.86 -1.31
C VAL A 191 23.89 21.24 -0.80
N GLN A 192 23.23 22.32 -1.22
CA GLN A 192 23.49 23.66 -0.70
C GLN A 192 23.21 23.75 0.80
N PHE A 193 22.06 23.22 1.24
CA PHE A 193 21.68 23.15 2.64
C PHE A 193 22.72 22.40 3.49
N LEU A 194 23.12 21.20 3.07
CA LEU A 194 24.09 20.38 3.81
C LEU A 194 25.45 21.09 3.95
N LYS A 195 25.90 21.81 2.90
CA LYS A 195 27.12 22.62 2.96
C LYS A 195 26.99 23.79 3.93
N GLN A 196 25.88 24.52 3.89
CA GLN A 196 25.63 25.66 4.77
C GLN A 196 25.64 25.26 6.25
N HIS A 197 25.09 24.09 6.56
CA HIS A 197 25.03 23.54 7.92
C HIS A 197 26.23 22.66 8.29
N GLN A 198 27.27 22.60 7.44
CA GLN A 198 28.51 21.85 7.67
C GLN A 198 28.29 20.35 7.97
N LEU A 199 27.26 19.77 7.36
CA LEU A 199 26.96 18.34 7.49
C LEU A 199 27.81 17.55 6.50
N ASN A 200 28.45 16.49 7.00
CA ASN A 200 29.17 15.56 6.14
C ASN A 200 28.19 14.77 5.27
N TYR A 201 28.47 14.72 3.97
CA TYR A 201 27.63 13.99 3.02
C TYR A 201 28.47 13.33 1.93
N ARG A 202 27.91 12.28 1.32
CA ARG A 202 28.39 11.64 0.09
C ARG A 202 27.32 11.84 -0.97
N SER A 203 27.69 12.29 -2.16
CA SER A 203 26.74 12.51 -3.25
C SER A 203 27.25 11.91 -4.55
N ASN A 204 26.33 11.46 -5.39
CA ASN A 204 26.56 11.14 -6.79
C ASN A 204 25.41 11.67 -7.65
N SER A 205 25.42 11.36 -8.95
CA SER A 205 24.42 11.84 -9.90
C SER A 205 22.99 11.37 -9.63
N TYR A 206 22.73 10.45 -8.69
CA TYR A 206 21.42 9.86 -8.42
C TYR A 206 20.94 10.05 -6.98
N MET A 207 21.88 10.16 -6.02
CA MET A 207 21.55 10.23 -4.60
C MET A 207 22.52 11.09 -3.78
N VAL A 208 22.02 11.60 -2.66
CA VAL A 208 22.78 12.23 -1.58
C VAL A 208 22.57 11.42 -0.31
N MET A 209 23.66 11.04 0.34
CA MET A 209 23.66 10.31 1.60
C MET A 209 24.35 11.13 2.68
N PHE A 210 23.71 11.26 3.83
CA PHE A 210 24.25 11.99 4.98
C PHE A 210 23.73 11.38 6.28
N GLU A 211 24.29 11.83 7.40
CA GLU A 211 23.85 11.44 8.73
C GLU A 211 23.31 12.66 9.46
N PHE A 212 22.17 12.49 10.14
CA PHE A 212 21.57 13.54 10.94
C PHE A 212 20.96 12.95 12.21
N LYS A 213 21.36 13.47 13.38
CA LYS A 213 20.94 13.00 14.71
C LYS A 213 21.01 11.47 14.90
N GLY A 214 22.05 10.83 14.38
CA GLY A 214 22.27 9.39 14.50
C GLY A 214 21.49 8.54 13.49
N HIS A 215 20.75 9.16 12.57
CA HIS A 215 20.04 8.47 11.49
C HIS A 215 20.75 8.67 10.16
N ARG A 216 20.95 7.57 9.43
CA ARG A 216 21.43 7.62 8.05
C ARG A 216 20.27 7.95 7.13
N ILE A 217 20.43 9.00 6.33
CA ILE A 217 19.42 9.48 5.38
C ILE A 217 19.96 9.36 3.96
N VAL A 218 19.17 8.77 3.06
CA VAL A 218 19.47 8.67 1.62
C VAL A 218 18.40 9.41 0.83
N ALA A 219 18.76 10.52 0.20
CA ALA A 219 17.90 11.31 -0.65
C ALA A 219 18.14 10.96 -2.13
N PHE A 220 17.08 10.71 -2.88
CA PHE A 220 17.09 10.45 -4.31
C PHE A 220 16.68 11.69 -5.10
N LYS A 221 17.05 11.74 -6.37
CA LYS A 221 16.45 12.69 -7.33
C LYS A 221 14.93 12.53 -7.33
N GLY A 222 14.20 13.64 -7.21
CA GLY A 222 12.73 13.67 -7.08
C GLY A 222 12.21 13.97 -5.68
N GLY A 223 13.09 14.22 -4.70
CA GLY A 223 12.66 14.65 -3.36
C GLY A 223 12.22 13.50 -2.45
N ARG A 224 12.58 12.26 -2.81
CA ARG A 224 12.36 11.06 -1.99
C ARG A 224 13.56 10.82 -1.07
N PHE A 225 13.30 10.54 0.19
CA PHE A 225 14.27 10.29 1.25
C PHE A 225 13.99 8.94 1.90
N LEU A 226 15.03 8.21 2.26
CA LEU A 226 14.95 7.02 3.09
C LEU A 226 15.68 7.29 4.40
N ILE A 227 14.96 7.19 5.52
CA ILE A 227 15.47 7.45 6.86
C ILE A 227 15.61 6.10 7.56
N HIS A 228 16.85 5.66 7.76
CA HIS A 228 17.14 4.38 8.38
C HIS A 228 17.11 4.45 9.91
N GLY A 229 16.77 3.33 10.54
CA GLY A 229 16.64 3.21 12.00
C GLY A 229 15.37 3.84 12.55
N MET A 230 14.31 3.97 11.74
CA MET A 230 13.01 4.50 12.16
C MET A 230 11.87 3.60 11.70
N THR A 231 10.89 3.41 12.57
CA THR A 231 9.70 2.58 12.32
C THR A 231 8.38 3.35 12.43
N ARG A 232 8.41 4.59 12.95
CA ARG A 232 7.23 5.45 13.10
C ARG A 232 7.34 6.67 12.20
N THR A 233 6.31 6.93 11.40
CA THR A 233 6.22 8.09 10.51
C THR A 233 6.20 9.42 11.28
N SER A 234 5.68 9.44 12.51
CA SER A 234 5.69 10.62 13.38
C SER A 234 7.11 11.04 13.80
N ASP A 235 7.99 10.09 14.08
CA ASP A 235 9.39 10.36 14.43
C ASP A 235 10.16 10.90 13.22
N ALA A 236 9.92 10.30 12.05
CA ALA A 236 10.46 10.77 10.77
C ALA A 236 9.96 12.19 10.47
N THR A 237 8.69 12.48 10.74
CA THR A 237 8.12 13.83 10.59
C THR A 237 8.82 14.84 11.46
N HIS A 238 9.03 14.50 12.73
CA HIS A 238 9.77 15.36 13.64
C HIS A 238 11.22 15.58 13.19
N LEU A 239 11.91 14.53 12.74
CA LEU A 239 13.29 14.60 12.26
C LEU A 239 13.42 15.50 11.03
N MET A 240 12.52 15.36 10.05
CA MET A 240 12.57 16.16 8.82
C MET A 240 12.16 17.62 9.06
N ASN A 241 11.25 17.89 10.02
CA ASN A 241 10.96 19.25 10.46
C ASN A 241 12.15 19.88 11.20
N LEU A 242 12.93 19.10 11.96
CA LEU A 242 14.16 19.61 12.56
C LEU A 242 15.28 19.85 11.53
N LEU A 243 15.22 19.15 10.41
CA LEU A 243 16.22 19.24 9.34
C LEU A 243 15.91 20.38 8.37
N PHE A 244 14.64 20.60 8.01
CA PHE A 244 14.24 21.57 6.99
C PHE A 244 13.32 22.70 7.48
N GLY A 245 12.89 22.65 8.74
CA GLY A 245 12.02 23.66 9.37
C GLY A 245 12.77 24.75 10.12
#